data_AF-A0A813ZT12-F1
#
_entry.id   AF-A0A813ZT12-F1
#
_cell.length_a   1.000
_cell.length_b   1.000
_cell.length_c   1.000
_cell.angle_alpha   90.00
_cell.angle_beta   90.00
_cell.angle_gamma   90.00
#
_symmetry.space_group_name_H-M   'P 1'
#
loop_
_entity.id
_entity.type
_entity.pdbx_description
1 polymer ?
#
loop_
_entity_poly.entity_id
_entity_poly.type
_entity_poly.pdbx_seq_one_letter_code
_entity_poly.pdbx_strand_id
1 'polypeptide(L)'
;MQYASYDGTLIWKITNFHEKMMDAQSERQTSIYSPPFYSSFTGYKMRARLYLNGDGNARRTHMSLFFVLMRGPNDAILKFPFNYKVTFCLYDQTPQQQHIIDSFRPDIKSNSFQRPRSEMNIASGIPKFFPLTMIQQEGNPYVREDTMFIKVMVDFDDMPRTLLPYALSLNPGLPIHIQQLMIKQETERRAQQQSQQTPTSLGNRPTTLAMPPNNEILRCELANYYQSKQHRDSIINVIRKMKLQLRNTQMTSNQMDTASLRTTTITDDSVAVNQLKELHKTINTLSNSTGTLSEDVKF
;
A
#
# COMPACT_ATOMS: atom_id res chain seq x y z
N MET A 1 2.65 -11.67 -13.36
CA MET A 1 1.44 -11.06 -12.78
C MET A 1 1.86 -9.90 -11.90
N GLN A 2 1.27 -8.71 -12.08
CA GLN A 2 1.46 -7.58 -11.16
C GLN A 2 0.38 -7.73 -10.08
N TYR A 3 0.77 -7.82 -8.81
CA TYR A 3 -0.16 -8.03 -7.69
C TYR A 3 -1.05 -6.79 -7.49
N ALA A 4 -2.30 -7.01 -7.09
CA ALA A 4 -3.20 -5.91 -6.73
C ALA A 4 -2.75 -5.28 -5.40
N SER A 5 -2.75 -3.95 -5.34
CA SER A 5 -2.55 -3.22 -4.08
C SER A 5 -3.88 -2.93 -3.40
N TYR A 6 -3.86 -2.82 -2.06
CA TYR A 6 -5.03 -2.61 -1.20
C TYR A 6 -4.83 -1.49 -0.19
N ASP A 7 -4.02 -0.50 -0.52
CA ASP A 7 -3.68 0.63 0.36
C ASP A 7 -3.95 2.00 -0.28
N GLY A 8 -4.71 2.02 -1.38
CA GLY A 8 -4.97 3.24 -2.13
C GLY A 8 -3.81 3.71 -3.01
N THR A 9 -2.76 2.90 -3.15
CA THR A 9 -1.62 3.20 -4.01
C THR A 9 -1.45 2.20 -5.14
N LEU A 10 -0.83 2.63 -6.23
CA LEU A 10 -0.45 1.79 -7.36
C LEU A 10 0.93 2.24 -7.83
N ILE A 11 1.84 1.27 -8.06
CA ILE A 11 3.05 1.49 -8.85
C ILE A 11 2.89 0.73 -10.16
N TRP A 12 2.71 1.47 -11.24
CA TRP A 12 2.52 0.93 -12.57
C TRP A 12 3.85 0.94 -13.34
N LYS A 13 4.45 -0.24 -13.46
CA LYS A 13 5.55 -0.51 -14.39
C LYS A 13 5.02 -0.68 -15.80
N ILE A 14 5.46 0.18 -16.72
CA ILE A 14 5.12 0.16 -18.14
C ILE A 14 6.39 -0.27 -18.88
N THR A 15 6.44 -1.53 -19.32
CA THR A 15 7.52 -2.06 -20.17
C THR A 15 7.20 -1.89 -21.65
N ASN A 16 8.15 -2.16 -22.54
CA ASN A 16 8.02 -2.01 -23.99
C ASN A 16 7.46 -0.62 -24.34
N PHE A 17 8.03 0.42 -23.74
CA PHE A 17 7.54 1.79 -23.87
C PHE A 17 7.55 2.25 -25.33
N HIS A 18 8.62 1.99 -26.07
CA HIS A 18 8.76 2.43 -27.46
C HIS A 18 7.73 1.78 -28.37
N GLU A 19 7.47 0.47 -28.21
CA GLU A 19 6.40 -0.25 -28.92
C GLU A 19 5.04 0.41 -28.66
N LYS A 20 4.69 0.61 -27.38
CA LYS A 20 3.40 1.23 -27.01
C LYS A 20 3.30 2.68 -27.48
N MET A 21 4.40 3.42 -27.53
CA MET A 21 4.44 4.77 -28.08
C MET A 21 4.17 4.75 -29.59
N MET A 22 4.81 3.84 -30.34
CA MET A 22 4.54 3.68 -31.78
C MET A 22 3.08 3.30 -32.04
N ASP A 23 2.49 2.45 -31.21
CA ASP A 23 1.08 2.06 -31.31
C ASP A 23 0.14 3.24 -31.04
N ALA A 24 0.49 4.09 -30.09
CA ALA A 24 -0.26 5.31 -29.80
C ALA A 24 -0.09 6.38 -30.90
N GLN A 25 1.08 6.45 -31.54
CA GLN A 25 1.36 7.35 -32.66
C GLN A 25 0.67 6.93 -33.97
N SER A 26 0.66 5.63 -34.25
CA SER A 26 -0.03 5.02 -35.38
C SER A 26 -1.53 4.82 -35.16
N GLU A 27 -2.03 5.18 -33.98
CA GLU A 27 -3.45 5.10 -33.58
C GLU A 27 -4.01 3.67 -33.50
N ARG A 28 -3.14 2.65 -33.59
CA ARG A 28 -3.49 1.24 -33.39
C ARG A 28 -4.00 0.98 -31.98
N GLN A 29 -3.35 1.59 -30.99
CA GLN A 29 -3.77 1.55 -29.60
C GLN A 29 -3.48 2.91 -28.94
N THR A 30 -4.51 3.75 -28.88
CA THR A 30 -4.38 5.14 -28.39
C THR A 30 -4.18 5.25 -26.88
N SER A 31 -4.56 4.22 -26.12
CA SER A 31 -4.41 4.21 -24.66
C SER A 31 -4.13 2.83 -24.12
N ILE A 32 -3.47 2.80 -22.97
CA ILE A 32 -3.22 1.61 -22.16
C ILE A 32 -3.83 1.81 -20.78
N TYR A 33 -4.07 0.71 -20.08
CA TYR A 33 -4.60 0.76 -18.73
C TYR A 33 -3.68 0.02 -17.75
N SER A 34 -3.63 0.52 -16.52
CA SER A 34 -2.97 -0.20 -15.43
C SER A 34 -3.78 -1.43 -15.00
N PRO A 35 -3.15 -2.36 -14.26
CA PRO A 35 -3.90 -3.28 -13.40
C PRO A 35 -4.80 -2.51 -12.41
N PRO A 36 -5.91 -3.11 -11.96
CA PRO A 36 -6.70 -2.55 -10.88
C PRO A 36 -5.93 -2.51 -9.56
N PHE A 37 -6.24 -1.51 -8.74
CA PHE A 37 -5.80 -1.38 -7.35
C PHE A 37 -6.99 -0.95 -6.48
N TYR A 38 -6.85 -1.09 -5.17
CA TYR A 38 -7.94 -0.90 -4.22
C TYR A 38 -7.53 0.05 -3.11
N SER A 39 -8.50 0.77 -2.54
CA SER A 39 -8.26 1.60 -1.36
C SER A 39 -8.08 0.79 -0.07
N SER A 40 -8.69 -0.39 -0.02
CA SER A 40 -8.58 -1.39 1.04
C SER A 40 -9.11 -2.73 0.52
N PHE A 41 -8.99 -3.81 1.29
CA PHE A 41 -9.61 -5.10 0.95
C PHE A 41 -11.13 -5.02 0.69
N THR A 42 -11.81 -4.07 1.35
CA THR A 42 -13.25 -3.85 1.23
C THR A 42 -13.60 -2.54 0.52
N GLY A 43 -12.60 -1.85 -0.03
CA GLY A 43 -12.71 -0.47 -0.49
C GLY A 43 -13.02 -0.29 -1.96
N TYR A 44 -12.79 0.92 -2.47
CA TYR A 44 -13.00 1.29 -3.86
C TYR A 44 -12.06 0.51 -4.78
N LYS A 45 -12.57 0.04 -5.93
CA LYS A 45 -11.77 -0.53 -7.02
C LYS A 45 -11.46 0.56 -8.04
N MET A 46 -10.19 0.69 -8.41
CA MET A 46 -9.69 1.81 -9.21
C MET A 46 -8.64 1.33 -10.20
N ARG A 47 -8.36 2.12 -11.24
CA ARG A 47 -7.22 1.91 -12.16
C ARG A 47 -6.79 3.24 -12.79
N ALA A 48 -5.68 3.23 -13.50
CA ALA A 48 -5.23 4.33 -14.34
C ALA A 48 -5.43 4.02 -15.83
N ARG A 49 -5.61 5.08 -16.63
CA ARG A 49 -5.60 5.05 -18.10
C ARG A 49 -4.59 6.06 -18.60
N LEU A 50 -3.67 5.63 -19.45
CA LEU A 50 -2.60 6.45 -20.00
C LEU A 50 -2.73 6.55 -21.52
N TYR A 51 -2.63 7.77 -22.03
CA TYR A 51 -2.49 8.07 -23.44
C TYR A 51 -1.08 8.56 -23.68
N LEU A 52 -0.22 7.68 -24.18
CA LEU A 52 1.19 7.97 -24.42
C LEU A 52 1.38 9.11 -25.41
N ASN A 53 0.50 9.20 -26.42
CA ASN A 53 0.52 10.25 -27.44
C ASN A 53 -0.58 11.32 -27.20
N GLY A 54 -1.08 11.42 -25.97
CA GLY A 54 -2.06 12.41 -25.55
C GLY A 54 -3.50 12.15 -26.00
N ASP A 55 -4.42 12.83 -25.33
CA ASP A 55 -5.87 12.77 -25.58
C ASP A 55 -6.47 14.18 -25.76
N GLY A 56 -7.56 14.28 -26.53
CA GLY A 56 -8.28 15.53 -26.76
C GLY A 56 -7.38 16.68 -27.23
N ASN A 57 -7.42 17.81 -26.52
CA ASN A 57 -6.62 19.01 -26.82
C ASN A 57 -5.12 18.88 -26.47
N ALA A 58 -4.71 17.77 -25.86
CA ALA A 58 -3.32 17.47 -25.51
C ALA A 58 -2.68 16.45 -26.46
N ARG A 59 -3.46 15.89 -27.39
CA ARG A 59 -3.02 14.92 -28.38
C ARG A 59 -1.78 15.42 -29.14
N ARG A 60 -0.80 14.53 -29.31
CA ARG A 60 0.52 14.76 -29.97
C ARG A 60 1.40 15.85 -29.34
N THR A 61 1.02 16.40 -28.18
CA THR A 61 1.83 17.44 -27.49
C THR A 61 2.21 17.03 -26.07
N HIS A 62 1.33 16.32 -25.37
CA HIS A 62 1.56 15.84 -24.01
C HIS A 62 1.11 14.39 -23.88
N MET A 63 1.70 13.68 -22.93
CA MET A 63 1.15 12.47 -22.37
C MET A 63 -0.03 12.84 -21.46
N SER A 64 -1.15 12.12 -21.57
CA SER A 64 -2.35 12.34 -20.77
C SER A 64 -2.57 11.18 -19.80
N LEU A 65 -2.79 11.48 -18.53
CA LEU A 65 -2.95 10.47 -17.48
C LEU A 65 -4.26 10.67 -16.73
N PHE A 66 -5.05 9.59 -16.65
CA PHE A 66 -6.38 9.62 -16.10
C PHE A 66 -6.58 8.54 -15.03
N PHE A 67 -7.39 8.87 -14.04
CA PHE A 67 -7.91 7.97 -13.02
C PHE A 67 -9.26 7.43 -13.48
N VAL A 68 -9.52 6.17 -13.13
CA VAL A 68 -10.77 5.48 -13.46
C VAL A 68 -11.29 4.81 -12.19
N LEU A 69 -12.47 5.24 -11.75
CA LEU A 69 -13.25 4.55 -10.75
C LEU A 69 -13.95 3.35 -11.39
N MET A 70 -13.79 2.17 -10.80
CA MET A 70 -14.36 0.92 -11.32
C MET A 70 -15.45 0.40 -10.38
N ARG A 71 -16.37 -0.39 -10.93
CA ARG A 71 -17.35 -1.12 -10.13
C ARG A 71 -16.63 -2.12 -9.21
N GLY A 72 -16.81 -1.95 -7.91
CA GLY A 72 -16.31 -2.84 -6.87
C GLY A 72 -17.40 -3.75 -6.31
N PRO A 73 -17.03 -4.88 -5.68
CA PRO A 73 -17.98 -5.78 -5.04
C PRO A 73 -18.69 -5.13 -3.83
N ASN A 74 -18.05 -4.18 -3.18
CA ASN A 74 -18.53 -3.54 -1.95
C ASN A 74 -19.14 -2.15 -2.18
N ASP A 75 -19.37 -1.72 -3.43
CA ASP A 75 -19.88 -0.37 -3.76
C ASP A 75 -21.21 -0.03 -3.06
N ALA A 76 -21.98 -1.04 -2.63
CA ALA A 76 -23.23 -0.82 -1.90
C ALA A 76 -23.04 -0.18 -0.51
N ILE A 77 -21.87 -0.36 0.12
CA ILE A 77 -21.56 0.14 1.47
C ILE A 77 -20.53 1.28 1.47
N LEU A 78 -20.03 1.67 0.29
CA LEU A 78 -19.06 2.76 0.15
C LEU A 78 -19.78 4.10 -0.05
N LYS A 79 -19.12 5.19 0.36
CA LYS A 79 -19.64 6.55 0.19
C LYS A 79 -19.42 7.02 -1.25
N PHE A 80 -20.44 7.65 -1.84
CA PHE A 80 -20.36 8.30 -3.14
C PHE A 80 -21.03 9.68 -3.07
N PRO A 81 -20.62 10.66 -3.91
CA PRO A 81 -19.56 10.55 -4.93
C PRO A 81 -18.16 10.41 -4.31
N PHE A 82 -17.26 9.76 -5.05
CA PHE A 82 -15.84 9.64 -4.68
C PHE A 82 -15.23 11.04 -4.65
N ASN A 83 -14.70 11.45 -3.48
CA ASN A 83 -14.22 12.81 -3.25
C ASN A 83 -12.84 12.84 -2.56
N TYR A 84 -11.98 11.88 -2.89
CA TYR A 84 -10.63 11.80 -2.34
C TYR A 84 -9.62 12.34 -3.36
N LYS A 85 -8.64 13.13 -2.88
CA LYS A 85 -7.63 13.72 -3.77
C LYS A 85 -6.81 12.62 -4.42
N VAL A 86 -6.62 12.71 -5.73
CA VAL A 86 -5.82 11.76 -6.51
C VAL A 86 -4.52 12.45 -6.92
N THR A 87 -3.40 11.79 -6.65
CA THR A 87 -2.06 12.27 -7.00
C THR A 87 -1.40 11.29 -7.96
N PHE A 88 -0.84 11.83 -9.04
CA PHE A 88 0.00 11.11 -9.98
C PHE A 88 1.46 11.51 -9.80
N CYS A 89 2.34 10.55 -9.99
CA CYS A 89 3.78 10.74 -9.95
C CYS A 89 4.41 9.96 -11.11
N LEU A 90 5.14 10.64 -11.99
CA LEU A 90 6.02 10.02 -12.97
C LEU A 90 7.42 9.99 -12.38
N TYR A 91 7.97 8.78 -12.22
CA TYR A 91 9.29 8.60 -11.60
C TYR A 91 10.40 9.02 -12.57
N ASP A 92 11.23 9.94 -12.07
CA ASP A 92 12.61 10.11 -12.52
C ASP A 92 13.43 8.92 -12.00
N GLN A 93 14.07 8.19 -12.91
CA GLN A 93 14.82 6.98 -12.63
C GLN A 93 16.33 7.25 -12.42
N THR A 94 16.72 8.51 -12.31
CA THR A 94 18.09 8.95 -12.01
C THR A 94 18.27 9.23 -10.51
N PRO A 95 19.52 9.31 -10.02
CA PRO A 95 19.79 9.68 -8.63
C PRO A 95 19.22 11.03 -8.20
N GLN A 96 18.89 11.92 -9.15
CA GLN A 96 18.34 13.24 -8.89
C GLN A 96 16.88 13.19 -8.39
N GLN A 97 16.15 12.11 -8.69
CA GLN A 97 14.77 11.86 -8.24
C GLN A 97 13.82 13.07 -8.44
N GLN A 98 13.96 13.80 -9.56
CA GLN A 98 13.10 14.93 -9.92
C GLN A 98 11.77 14.43 -10.50
N HIS A 99 10.97 13.80 -9.66
CA HIS A 99 9.68 13.23 -10.06
C HIS A 99 8.70 14.31 -10.50
N ILE A 100 7.91 14.03 -11.54
CA ILE A 100 6.82 14.91 -11.96
C ILE A 100 5.56 14.53 -11.20
N ILE A 101 5.06 15.47 -10.40
CA ILE A 101 3.95 15.25 -9.47
C ILE A 101 2.84 16.22 -9.82
N ASP A 102 1.64 15.68 -10.05
CA ASP A 102 0.44 16.51 -10.19
C ASP A 102 -0.76 15.82 -9.54
N SER A 103 -1.71 16.61 -9.06
CA SER A 103 -2.86 16.12 -8.30
C SER A 103 -4.11 16.93 -8.60
N PHE A 104 -5.24 16.24 -8.54
CA PHE A 104 -6.56 16.86 -8.68
C PHE A 104 -7.49 16.38 -7.57
N ARG A 105 -8.48 17.22 -7.23
CA ARG A 105 -9.63 16.80 -6.42
C ARG A 105 -10.79 16.47 -7.35
N PRO A 106 -11.45 15.31 -7.19
CA PRO A 106 -12.63 14.95 -7.96
C PRO A 106 -13.70 16.05 -7.96
N ASP A 107 -14.29 16.32 -9.13
CA ASP A 107 -15.51 17.11 -9.20
C ASP A 107 -16.71 16.22 -8.86
N ILE A 108 -17.31 16.42 -7.68
CA ILE A 108 -18.43 15.64 -7.18
C ILE A 108 -19.68 15.71 -8.06
N LYS A 109 -19.78 16.68 -8.98
CA LYS A 109 -20.87 16.79 -9.95
C LYS A 109 -20.63 15.93 -11.20
N SER A 110 -19.39 15.50 -11.44
CA SER A 110 -19.03 14.70 -12.59
C SER A 110 -19.51 13.26 -12.47
N ASN A 111 -20.00 12.70 -13.57
CA ASN A 111 -20.37 11.29 -13.67
C ASN A 111 -19.18 10.34 -13.44
N SER A 112 -17.95 10.81 -13.63
CA SER A 112 -16.71 10.03 -13.44
C SER A 112 -16.54 9.53 -12.01
N PHE A 113 -17.11 10.23 -11.03
CA PHE A 113 -16.92 9.96 -9.60
C PHE A 113 -18.20 9.54 -8.88
N GLN A 114 -19.31 9.36 -9.61
CA GLN A 114 -20.52 8.78 -9.05
C GLN A 114 -20.35 7.29 -8.81
N ARG A 115 -21.27 6.68 -8.05
CA ARG A 115 -21.32 5.23 -7.88
C ARG A 115 -21.35 4.53 -9.25
N PRO A 116 -20.39 3.64 -9.55
CA PRO A 116 -20.34 2.95 -10.84
C PRO A 116 -21.60 2.16 -11.14
N ARG A 117 -22.13 2.33 -12.36
CA ARG A 117 -23.26 1.54 -12.91
C ARG A 117 -22.79 0.51 -13.94
N SER A 118 -21.66 0.79 -14.59
CA SER A 118 -20.91 -0.07 -15.52
C SER A 118 -19.61 -0.54 -14.87
N GLU A 119 -18.88 -1.45 -15.53
CA GLU A 119 -17.56 -1.92 -15.08
C GLU A 119 -16.58 -0.78 -14.74
N MET A 120 -16.63 0.29 -15.53
CA MET A 120 -15.79 1.48 -15.35
C MET A 120 -16.63 2.74 -15.56
N ASN A 121 -16.35 3.76 -14.77
CA ASN A 121 -16.80 5.12 -15.06
C ASN A 121 -15.95 5.76 -16.16
N ILE A 122 -16.39 6.93 -16.64
CA ILE A 122 -15.61 7.77 -17.53
C ILE A 122 -14.31 8.19 -16.82
N ALA A 123 -13.19 8.10 -17.54
CA ALA A 123 -11.88 8.46 -17.00
C ALA A 123 -11.80 9.98 -16.75
N SER A 124 -11.14 10.39 -15.67
CA SER A 124 -10.93 11.81 -15.33
C SER A 124 -9.55 12.01 -14.73
N GLY A 125 -8.89 13.13 -15.03
CA GLY A 125 -7.48 13.34 -14.71
C GLY A 125 -6.90 14.52 -15.47
N ILE A 126 -5.65 14.37 -15.93
CA ILE A 126 -4.80 15.50 -16.35
C ILE A 126 -4.42 15.32 -17.83
N PRO A 127 -5.11 16.01 -18.77
CA PRO A 127 -4.81 15.89 -20.20
C PRO A 127 -3.37 16.29 -20.55
N LYS A 128 -2.85 17.36 -19.95
CA LYS A 128 -1.49 17.86 -20.19
C LYS A 128 -0.55 17.48 -19.05
N PHE A 129 -0.46 16.19 -18.74
CA PHE A 129 0.30 15.71 -17.59
C PHE A 129 1.82 15.85 -17.78
N PHE A 130 2.35 15.46 -18.94
CA PHE A 130 3.79 15.57 -19.20
C PHE A 130 4.09 15.88 -20.68
N PRO A 131 4.93 16.87 -21.01
CA PRO A 131 5.23 17.21 -22.41
C PRO A 131 5.94 16.08 -23.16
N LEU A 132 5.50 15.77 -24.38
CA LEU A 132 6.15 14.74 -25.21
C LEU A 132 7.55 15.13 -25.64
N THR A 133 7.83 16.42 -25.77
CA THR A 133 9.16 16.93 -26.09
C THR A 133 10.21 16.49 -25.07
N MET A 134 9.83 16.33 -23.80
CA MET A 134 10.73 15.86 -22.74
C MET A 134 10.96 14.35 -22.80
N ILE A 135 9.98 13.57 -23.25
CA ILE A 135 10.13 12.12 -23.48
C ILE A 135 11.01 11.85 -24.71
N GLN A 136 10.86 12.66 -25.75
CA GLN A 136 11.58 12.50 -27.02
C GLN A 136 13.06 12.87 -26.94
N GLN A 137 13.48 13.57 -25.88
CA GLN A 137 14.89 13.88 -25.64
C GLN A 137 15.68 12.59 -25.41
N GLU A 138 16.84 12.51 -26.05
CA GLU A 138 17.80 11.44 -25.82
C GLU A 138 18.26 11.46 -24.37
N GLY A 139 18.29 10.29 -23.73
CA GLY A 139 18.68 10.17 -22.33
C GLY A 139 17.65 10.70 -21.33
N ASN A 140 16.38 10.89 -21.73
CA ASN A 140 15.35 11.35 -20.79
C ASN A 140 15.31 10.47 -19.52
N PRO A 141 15.15 11.08 -18.33
CA PRO A 141 15.28 10.37 -17.06
C PRO A 141 14.05 9.50 -16.72
N TYR A 142 12.94 9.68 -17.43
CA TYR A 142 11.65 9.06 -17.10
C TYR A 142 11.43 7.71 -17.80
N VAL A 143 12.16 7.45 -18.90
CA VAL A 143 12.17 6.19 -19.62
C VAL A 143 13.59 5.64 -19.64
N ARG A 144 13.81 4.52 -18.94
CA ARG A 144 15.10 3.82 -18.86
C ARG A 144 14.86 2.36 -19.17
N GLU A 145 15.75 1.74 -19.93
CA GLU A 145 15.64 0.32 -20.31
C GLU A 145 14.24 -0.02 -20.86
N ASP A 146 13.75 0.85 -21.75
CA ASP A 146 12.43 0.74 -22.37
C ASP A 146 11.26 0.61 -21.37
N THR A 147 11.45 1.19 -20.17
CA THR A 147 10.52 1.10 -19.05
C THR A 147 10.25 2.45 -18.41
N MET A 148 8.97 2.70 -18.10
CA MET A 148 8.47 3.86 -17.36
C MET A 148 7.77 3.41 -16.08
N PHE A 149 7.83 4.20 -15.02
CA PHE A 149 7.08 3.97 -13.78
C PHE A 149 6.18 5.14 -13.43
N ILE A 150 4.90 4.85 -13.20
CA ILE A 150 3.90 5.82 -12.74
C ILE A 150 3.35 5.35 -11.39
N LYS A 151 3.35 6.24 -10.39
CA LYS A 151 2.61 6.02 -9.13
C LYS A 151 1.29 6.78 -9.14
N VAL A 152 0.24 6.10 -8.70
CA VAL A 152 -1.05 6.70 -8.38
C VAL A 152 -1.28 6.55 -6.89
N MET A 153 -1.73 7.62 -6.24
CA MET A 153 -2.02 7.64 -4.82
C MET A 153 -3.36 8.32 -4.58
N VAL A 154 -4.25 7.66 -3.86
CA VAL A 154 -5.48 8.24 -3.35
C VAL A 154 -5.26 8.65 -1.90
N ASP A 155 -5.51 9.91 -1.62
CA ASP A 155 -5.29 10.52 -0.32
C ASP A 155 -6.61 10.55 0.46
N PHE A 156 -6.67 9.69 1.49
CA PHE A 156 -7.81 9.56 2.40
C PHE A 156 -7.69 10.44 3.65
N ASP A 157 -6.50 11.00 3.91
CA ASP A 157 -6.17 11.77 5.12
C ASP A 157 -6.02 13.28 4.83
N ASP A 158 -6.30 13.71 3.60
CA ASP A 158 -6.14 15.09 3.13
C ASP A 158 -4.73 15.67 3.39
N MET A 159 -3.70 14.88 3.09
CA MET A 159 -2.30 15.26 3.23
C MET A 159 -1.99 16.63 2.60
N PRO A 160 -1.30 17.54 3.32
CA PRO A 160 -0.85 18.81 2.78
C PRO A 160 -0.04 18.67 1.48
N ARG A 161 -0.31 19.50 0.47
CA ARG A 161 0.42 19.46 -0.82
C ARG A 161 1.93 19.62 -0.64
N THR A 162 2.37 20.36 0.37
CA THR A 162 3.79 20.60 0.70
C THR A 162 4.52 19.34 1.17
N LEU A 163 3.81 18.31 1.63
CA LEU A 163 4.38 17.02 2.05
C LEU A 163 4.48 16.01 0.91
N LEU A 164 3.76 16.22 -0.21
CA LEU A 164 3.76 15.29 -1.34
C LEU A 164 5.16 14.99 -1.90
N PRO A 165 6.07 15.98 -2.08
CA PRO A 165 7.42 15.68 -2.57
C PRO A 165 8.19 14.74 -1.63
N TYR A 166 8.01 14.88 -0.31
CA TYR A 166 8.64 14.00 0.67
C TYR A 166 8.02 12.60 0.64
N ALA A 167 6.68 12.50 0.68
CA ALA A 167 5.99 11.20 0.67
C ALA A 167 6.28 10.39 -0.61
N LEU A 168 6.47 11.07 -1.75
CA LEU A 168 6.74 10.46 -3.04
C LEU A 168 8.22 10.18 -3.30
N SER A 169 9.14 10.81 -2.56
CA SER A 169 10.58 10.50 -2.59
C SER A 169 10.96 9.34 -1.68
N LEU A 170 10.07 8.91 -0.77
CA LEU A 170 10.29 7.72 0.04
C LEU A 170 10.53 6.50 -0.86
N ASN A 171 11.46 5.64 -0.43
CA ASN A 171 11.76 4.41 -1.14
C ASN A 171 10.50 3.53 -1.20
N PRO A 172 9.94 3.26 -2.40
CA PRO A 172 8.71 2.48 -2.53
C PRO A 172 8.87 1.02 -2.09
N GLY A 173 10.10 0.53 -1.95
CA GLY A 173 10.41 -0.80 -1.40
C GLY A 173 10.30 -0.90 0.12
N LEU A 174 10.10 0.21 0.84
CA LEU A 174 9.83 0.17 2.28
C LEU A 174 8.44 -0.40 2.55
N PRO A 175 8.25 -1.18 3.63
CA PRO A 175 6.91 -1.59 4.06
C PRO A 175 5.98 -0.39 4.22
N ILE A 176 4.71 -0.52 3.82
CA ILE A 176 3.76 0.60 3.78
C ILE A 176 3.62 1.32 5.13
N HIS A 177 3.58 0.59 6.25
CA HIS A 177 3.49 1.21 7.56
C HIS A 177 4.75 2.04 7.90
N ILE A 178 5.93 1.67 7.37
CA ILE A 178 7.15 2.46 7.59
C ILE A 178 7.03 3.76 6.83
N GLN A 179 6.56 3.70 5.57
CA GLN A 179 6.29 4.91 4.80
C GLN A 179 5.29 5.83 5.53
N GLN A 180 4.20 5.27 6.07
CA GLN A 180 3.20 6.02 6.84
C GLN A 180 3.78 6.65 8.12
N LEU A 181 4.61 5.91 8.87
CA LEU A 181 5.28 6.44 10.06
C LEU A 181 6.21 7.61 9.72
N MET A 182 7.02 7.47 8.67
CA MET A 182 7.92 8.54 8.21
C MET A 182 7.13 9.79 7.79
N ILE A 183 6.03 9.62 7.05
CA ILE A 183 5.16 10.73 6.64
C ILE A 183 4.54 11.42 7.87
N LYS A 184 4.06 10.64 8.84
CA LYS A 184 3.47 11.19 10.07
C LYS A 184 4.49 12.02 10.86
N GLN A 185 5.69 11.48 11.08
CA GLN A 185 6.77 12.20 11.77
C GLN A 185 7.16 13.50 11.06
N GLU A 186 7.30 13.47 9.73
CA GLU A 186 7.61 14.67 8.95
C GLU A 186 6.48 15.72 9.04
N THR A 187 5.23 15.27 9.08
CA THR A 187 4.06 16.13 9.29
C THR A 187 4.13 16.84 10.64
N GLU A 188 4.37 16.08 11.71
CA GLU A 188 4.50 16.59 13.08
C GLU A 188 5.68 17.57 13.21
N ARG A 189 6.83 17.21 12.64
CA ARG A 189 8.03 18.06 12.63
C ARG A 189 7.78 19.41 11.95
N ARG A 190 7.06 19.43 10.82
CA ARG A 190 6.71 20.68 10.12
C ARG A 190 5.69 21.52 10.87
N ALA A 191 4.70 20.88 11.49
CA ALA A 191 3.71 21.57 12.32
C ALA A 191 4.39 22.30 13.51
N GLN A 192 5.37 21.64 14.15
CA GLN A 192 6.15 22.25 15.24
C GLN A 192 6.97 23.44 14.77
N GLN A 193 7.59 23.37 13.59
CA GLN A 193 8.37 24.48 13.03
C GLN A 193 7.51 25.69 12.67
N GLN A 194 6.28 25.49 12.18
CA GLN A 194 5.34 26.58 11.92
C GLN A 194 4.83 27.25 13.19
N SER A 195 4.65 26.49 14.28
CA SER A 195 4.23 27.06 15.57
C SER A 195 5.30 27.92 16.28
N GLN A 196 6.57 27.82 15.86
CA GLN A 196 7.68 28.61 16.43
C GLN A 196 8.03 29.88 15.62
N GLN A 197 7.36 30.13 14.49
CA GLN A 197 7.68 31.27 13.62
C GLN A 197 6.47 32.18 13.33
N THR A 198 6.20 33.14 14.22
CA THR A 198 5.77 34.53 13.87
C THR A 198 5.71 35.45 15.11
N PRO A 199 6.11 36.75 15.03
CA PRO A 199 7.13 37.37 14.17
C PRO A 199 8.20 38.18 14.94
N THR A 200 9.42 38.21 14.41
CA THR A 200 10.28 39.41 14.46
C THR A 200 11.14 39.51 13.19
N SER A 201 10.92 40.59 12.44
CA SER A 201 11.72 41.25 11.40
C SER A 201 12.56 40.46 10.36
N LEU A 202 12.25 40.75 9.09
CA LEU A 202 13.13 41.00 7.92
C LEU A 202 14.56 40.41 7.91
N GLY A 203 14.83 39.52 6.95
CA GLY A 203 16.19 39.17 6.53
C GLY A 203 16.23 38.02 5.52
N ASN A 204 16.56 38.33 4.26
CA ASN A 204 16.78 37.36 3.18
C ASN A 204 17.98 36.42 3.47
N ARG A 205 17.81 35.11 3.22
CA ARG A 205 18.76 34.24 2.49
C ARG A 205 18.14 32.86 2.19
N PRO A 206 18.54 32.17 1.10
CA PRO A 206 18.03 30.85 0.77
C PRO A 206 18.76 29.79 1.61
N THR A 207 18.01 29.03 2.40
CA THR A 207 18.55 27.90 3.17
C THR A 207 18.42 26.64 2.34
N THR A 208 19.56 26.12 1.87
CA THR A 208 19.71 24.77 1.36
C THR A 208 19.22 23.78 2.43
N LEU A 209 18.12 23.07 2.16
CA LEU A 209 17.58 22.03 3.02
C LEU A 209 18.53 20.82 3.01
N ALA A 210 19.51 20.83 3.90
CA ALA A 210 20.30 19.63 4.21
C ALA A 210 19.39 18.62 4.90
N MET A 211 19.24 17.43 4.29
CA MET A 211 18.51 16.31 4.90
C MET A 211 19.34 15.74 6.07
N PRO A 212 18.75 15.51 7.25
CA PRO A 212 19.45 14.85 8.36
C PRO A 212 19.65 13.35 8.08
N PRO A 213 20.64 12.70 8.72
CA PRO A 213 21.04 11.34 8.39
C PRO A 213 20.01 10.33 8.88
N ASN A 214 19.11 9.95 7.98
CA ASN A 214 18.01 8.99 8.16
C ASN A 214 18.42 7.56 8.60
N ASN A 215 19.72 7.26 8.77
CA ASN A 215 20.18 5.87 8.76
C ASN A 215 20.10 5.13 10.11
N GLU A 216 20.15 5.79 11.27
CA GLU A 216 20.12 5.09 12.57
C GLU A 216 18.70 4.81 13.08
N ILE A 217 17.78 5.76 12.93
CA ILE A 217 16.39 5.61 13.37
C ILE A 217 15.68 4.56 12.49
N LEU A 218 15.86 4.60 11.17
CA LEU A 218 15.35 3.57 10.26
C LEU A 218 15.91 2.18 10.59
N ARG A 219 17.18 2.08 11.02
CA ARG A 219 17.77 0.80 11.45
C ARG A 219 17.12 0.26 12.71
N CYS A 220 16.95 1.10 13.75
CA CYS A 220 16.29 0.70 14.98
C CYS A 220 14.82 0.32 14.77
N GLU A 221 14.07 1.08 13.98
CA GLU A 221 12.65 0.81 13.72
C GLU A 221 12.45 -0.41 12.81
N LEU A 222 13.28 -0.60 11.79
CA LEU A 222 13.27 -1.83 10.98
C LEU A 222 13.67 -3.04 11.82
N ALA A 223 14.69 -2.92 12.68
CA ALA A 223 15.08 -3.98 13.60
C ALA A 223 13.94 -4.35 14.54
N ASN A 224 13.27 -3.37 15.17
CA ASN A 224 12.12 -3.59 16.04
C ASN A 224 10.94 -4.20 15.28
N TYR A 225 10.67 -3.77 14.05
CA TYR A 225 9.62 -4.33 13.21
C TYR A 225 9.90 -5.80 12.84
N TYR A 226 11.10 -6.11 12.32
CA TYR A 226 11.47 -7.47 11.97
C TYR A 226 11.53 -8.39 13.19
N GLN A 227 12.02 -7.88 14.32
CA GLN A 227 12.02 -8.60 15.59
C GLN A 227 10.59 -8.87 16.07
N SER A 228 9.67 -7.90 15.96
CA SER A 228 8.26 -8.12 16.31
C SER A 228 7.57 -9.14 15.39
N LYS A 229 7.87 -9.13 14.08
CA LYS A 229 7.28 -10.04 13.10
C LYS A 229 7.83 -11.46 13.26
N GLN A 230 9.15 -11.62 13.37
CA GLN A 230 9.78 -12.91 13.60
C GLN A 230 9.40 -13.51 14.95
N HIS A 231 9.27 -12.67 16.00
CA HIS A 231 8.78 -13.10 17.30
C HIS A 231 7.32 -13.55 17.23
N ARG A 232 6.46 -12.80 16.54
CA ARG A 232 5.05 -13.17 16.31
C ARG A 232 4.91 -14.46 15.51
N ASP A 233 5.65 -14.62 14.42
CA ASP A 233 5.63 -15.85 13.60
C ASP A 233 6.19 -17.05 14.38
N SER A 234 7.20 -16.84 15.23
CA SER A 234 7.73 -17.87 16.13
C SER A 234 6.69 -18.29 17.16
N ILE A 235 5.99 -17.32 17.78
CA ILE A 235 4.90 -17.60 18.73
C ILE A 235 3.75 -18.33 18.02
N ILE A 236 3.33 -17.90 16.84
CA ILE A 236 2.29 -18.57 16.05
C ILE A 236 2.69 -20.02 15.73
N ASN A 237 3.95 -20.25 15.35
CA ASN A 237 4.44 -21.60 15.05
C ASN A 237 4.52 -22.48 16.31
N VAL A 238 4.91 -21.92 17.47
CA VAL A 238 4.86 -22.61 18.76
C VAL A 238 3.43 -22.97 19.12
N ILE A 239 2.48 -22.02 19.01
CA ILE A 239 1.05 -22.26 19.25
C ILE A 239 0.52 -23.37 18.32
N ARG A 240 0.86 -23.37 17.02
CA ARG A 240 0.47 -24.44 16.09
C ARG A 240 1.03 -25.80 16.51
N LYS A 241 2.32 -25.88 16.87
CA LYS A 241 2.93 -27.12 17.35
C LYS A 241 2.27 -27.64 18.62
N MET A 242 1.97 -26.75 19.57
CA MET A 242 1.28 -27.12 20.81
C MET A 242 -0.16 -27.56 20.56
N LYS A 243 -0.90 -26.91 19.64
CA LYS A 243 -2.25 -27.34 19.22
C LYS A 243 -2.24 -28.72 18.54
N LEU A 244 -1.21 -29.01 17.73
CA LEU A 244 -1.02 -30.33 17.12
C LEU A 244 -0.73 -31.41 18.17
N GLN A 245 0.13 -31.12 19.15
CA GLN A 245 0.38 -32.03 20.27
C GLN A 245 -0.89 -32.31 21.06
N LEU A 246 -1.68 -31.28 21.39
CA LEU A 246 -2.99 -31.41 22.03
C LEU A 246 -3.93 -32.34 21.27
N ARG A 247 -4.07 -32.15 19.95
CA ARG A 247 -4.92 -32.98 19.11
C ARG A 247 -4.46 -34.43 19.09
N ASN A 248 -3.16 -34.66 19.02
CA ASN A 248 -2.60 -36.01 19.02
C ASN A 248 -2.82 -36.71 20.37
N THR A 249 -2.62 -36.00 21.49
CA THR A 249 -2.85 -36.52 22.85
C THR A 249 -4.33 -36.84 23.12
N GLN A 250 -5.26 -36.04 22.59
CA GLN A 250 -6.70 -36.31 22.67
C GLN A 250 -7.14 -37.50 21.78
N MET A 251 -6.49 -37.71 20.62
CA MET A 251 -6.77 -38.88 19.80
C MET A 251 -6.27 -40.18 20.44
N THR A 252 -5.12 -40.15 21.12
CA THR A 252 -4.63 -41.32 21.87
C THR A 252 -5.49 -41.64 23.10
N SER A 253 -6.05 -40.64 23.81
CA SER A 253 -6.97 -40.93 24.93
C SER A 253 -8.28 -41.57 24.45
N ASN A 254 -8.88 -41.06 23.36
CA ASN A 254 -10.11 -41.63 22.79
C ASN A 254 -9.91 -43.04 22.19
N GLN A 255 -8.68 -43.38 21.76
CA GLN A 255 -8.34 -44.73 21.30
C GLN A 255 -8.11 -45.72 22.47
N MET A 256 -7.69 -45.25 23.65
CA MET A 256 -7.58 -46.09 24.85
C MET A 256 -8.95 -46.41 25.46
N ASP A 257 -9.88 -45.44 25.48
CA ASP A 257 -11.23 -45.62 26.04
C ASP A 257 -12.10 -46.61 25.25
N THR A 258 -11.82 -46.81 23.96
CA THR A 258 -12.53 -47.79 23.12
C THR A 258 -11.95 -49.20 23.19
N ALA A 259 -10.75 -49.37 23.77
CA ALA A 259 -10.03 -50.64 23.76
C ALA A 259 -9.94 -51.35 25.13
N SER A 260 -10.33 -50.72 26.25
CA SER A 260 -10.07 -51.31 27.58
C SER A 260 -11.26 -51.26 28.54
N LEU A 261 -12.16 -52.24 28.42
CA LEU A 261 -12.96 -52.75 29.54
C LEU A 261 -12.16 -53.85 30.23
N ARG A 262 -11.22 -53.47 31.12
CA ARG A 262 -10.82 -54.22 32.35
C ARG A 262 -9.57 -53.62 33.04
N THR A 263 -9.82 -53.19 34.29
CA THR A 263 -8.97 -53.25 35.49
C THR A 263 -7.75 -52.30 35.63
N THR A 264 -7.86 -51.46 36.68
CA THR A 264 -6.82 -50.78 37.51
C THR A 264 -5.83 -49.80 36.84
N THR A 265 -6.00 -48.49 37.11
CA THR A 265 -5.18 -47.69 38.07
C THR A 265 -5.66 -46.23 38.08
N ILE A 266 -6.11 -45.73 39.23
CA ILE A 266 -6.76 -44.40 39.42
C ILE A 266 -5.74 -43.22 39.47
N THR A 267 -4.45 -43.44 39.20
CA THR A 267 -3.41 -42.41 39.36
C THR A 267 -2.93 -41.75 38.07
N ASP A 268 -3.11 -42.37 36.90
CA ASP A 268 -2.50 -41.87 35.64
C ASP A 268 -3.37 -40.82 34.90
N ASP A 269 -4.70 -40.95 34.96
CA ASP A 269 -5.62 -40.01 34.30
C ASP A 269 -5.56 -38.60 34.88
N SER A 270 -5.30 -38.46 36.18
CA SER A 270 -5.25 -37.14 36.83
C SER A 270 -4.04 -36.31 36.36
N VAL A 271 -2.93 -36.99 36.06
CA VAL A 271 -1.69 -36.36 35.61
C VAL A 271 -1.83 -35.91 34.15
N ALA A 272 -2.39 -36.78 33.29
CA ALA A 272 -2.65 -36.44 31.89
C ALA A 272 -3.67 -35.29 31.75
N VAL A 273 -4.75 -35.29 32.54
CA VAL A 273 -5.75 -34.22 32.55
C VAL A 273 -5.17 -32.90 33.06
N ASN A 274 -4.30 -32.92 34.08
CA ASN A 274 -3.65 -31.71 34.58
C ASN A 274 -2.61 -31.15 33.59
N GLN A 275 -1.86 -32.01 32.90
CA GLN A 275 -0.95 -31.59 31.83
C GLN A 275 -1.71 -30.97 30.65
N LEU A 276 -2.89 -31.50 30.29
CA LEU A 276 -3.76 -30.92 29.26
C LEU A 276 -4.32 -29.55 29.65
N LYS A 277 -4.65 -29.34 30.93
CA LYS A 277 -5.12 -28.04 31.45
C LYS A 277 -4.01 -26.99 31.45
N GLU A 278 -2.81 -27.35 31.87
CA GLU A 278 -1.66 -26.44 31.84
C GLU A 278 -1.22 -26.08 30.41
N LEU A 279 -1.30 -27.04 29.46
CA LEU A 279 -1.05 -26.73 28.05
C LEU A 279 -2.06 -25.72 27.47
N HIS A 280 -3.35 -25.89 27.76
CA HIS A 280 -4.39 -24.94 27.35
C HIS A 280 -4.18 -23.56 27.97
N LYS A 281 -3.85 -23.50 29.26
CA LYS A 281 -3.56 -22.24 29.97
C LYS A 281 -2.38 -21.51 29.35
N THR A 282 -1.30 -22.24 29.03
CA THR A 282 -0.09 -21.69 28.40
C THR A 282 -0.37 -21.14 27.00
N ILE A 283 -1.18 -21.84 26.20
CA ILE A 283 -1.61 -21.35 24.88
C ILE A 283 -2.42 -20.07 25.01
N ASN A 284 -3.38 -20.01 25.95
CA ASN A 284 -4.22 -18.82 26.14
C ASN A 284 -3.42 -17.62 26.63
N THR A 285 -2.44 -17.81 27.51
CA THR A 285 -1.52 -16.74 27.95
C THR A 285 -0.67 -16.20 26.79
N LEU A 286 -0.13 -17.08 25.93
CA LEU A 286 0.65 -16.69 24.76
C LEU A 286 -0.19 -16.05 23.64
N SER A 287 -1.45 -16.49 23.49
CA SER A 287 -2.39 -15.87 22.56
C SER A 287 -2.81 -14.47 23.01
N ASN A 288 -2.97 -14.24 24.31
CA ASN A 288 -3.34 -12.93 24.85
C ASN A 288 -2.19 -11.91 24.83
N SER A 289 -0.92 -12.36 24.97
CA SER A 289 0.25 -11.47 24.91
C SER A 289 0.57 -10.94 23.51
N THR A 290 -0.08 -11.47 22.46
CA THR A 290 0.19 -11.08 21.05
C THR A 290 -0.85 -10.13 20.44
N GLY A 291 -1.85 -9.69 21.21
CA GLY A 291 -2.73 -8.54 20.95
C GLY A 291 -3.64 -8.56 19.71
N THR A 292 -3.34 -9.37 18.69
CA THR A 292 -4.17 -9.57 17.50
C THR A 292 -3.85 -10.95 16.91
N LEU A 293 -4.73 -11.93 17.07
CA LEU A 293 -4.65 -13.20 16.35
C LEU A 293 -5.98 -13.42 15.60
N SER A 294 -5.86 -13.96 14.38
CA SER A 294 -6.99 -14.39 13.51
C SER A 294 -7.96 -15.26 14.29
N GLU A 295 -9.25 -15.22 13.94
CA GLU A 295 -10.29 -16.06 14.55
C GLU A 295 -9.95 -17.55 14.50
N ASP A 296 -9.18 -18.01 13.50
CA ASP A 296 -8.70 -19.40 13.38
C ASP A 296 -7.79 -19.86 14.55
N VAL A 297 -7.34 -18.93 15.39
CA VAL A 297 -6.46 -19.20 16.53
C VAL A 297 -7.20 -19.12 17.87
N LYS A 298 -8.38 -18.50 17.92
CA LYS A 298 -9.22 -18.43 19.14
C LYS A 298 -9.96 -19.77 19.32
N PHE A 299 -9.99 -20.28 20.55
CA PHE A 299 -10.79 -21.43 20.95
C PHE A 299 -12.20 -20.98 21.33
#